data_AF-A0A6J5FNS5-F1
#
_entry.id   AF-A0A6J5FNS5-F1
#
_cell.length_a   1.000
_cell.length_b   1.000
_cell.length_c   1.000
_cell.angle_alpha   90.00
_cell.angle_beta   90.00
_cell.angle_gamma   90.00
#
_symmetry.space_group_name_H-M   'P 1'
#
loop_
_entity.id
_entity.type
_entity.pdbx_description
1 polymer ?
#
loop_
_entity_poly.entity_id
_entity_poly.type
_entity_poly.pdbx_seq_one_letter_code
_entity_poly.pdbx_strand_id
1 'polypeptide(L)'
;MDHTPNTLSGSSQSTLIDGDIAHIGRVMRTSLHGDLAGPILPPTYWRKRLHALLDTGHLSHAQLCTVDSLLLQLDQFEAQPAWDTLAPATAALYAPPYPDSASGHH
;
A
#
# COMPACT_ATOMS: atom_id res chain seq x y z
N MET A 1 46.53 -19.57 20.41
CA MET A 1 45.73 -18.33 20.50
C MET A 1 44.83 -18.35 19.28
N ASP A 2 43.57 -18.61 19.58
CA ASP A 2 42.53 -19.01 18.67
C ASP A 2 41.74 -17.78 18.25
N HIS A 3 41.68 -17.52 16.95
CA HIS A 3 40.69 -16.61 16.38
C HIS A 3 40.31 -17.17 15.01
N THR A 4 39.26 -17.97 15.00
CA THR A 4 38.42 -18.20 13.83
C THR A 4 37.49 -16.98 13.70
N PRO A 5 37.71 -16.05 12.76
CA PRO A 5 36.72 -15.02 12.53
C PRO A 5 35.52 -15.67 11.84
N ASN A 6 34.39 -15.56 12.53
CA ASN A 6 33.04 -15.91 12.15
C ASN A 6 32.63 -15.26 10.80
N THR A 7 33.04 -15.84 9.68
CA THR A 7 32.55 -15.48 8.32
C THR A 7 31.35 -16.36 7.94
N LEU A 8 30.30 -16.32 8.75
CA LEU A 8 28.97 -16.85 8.41
C LEU A 8 27.88 -15.78 8.47
N SER A 9 28.21 -14.57 8.92
CA SER A 9 27.20 -13.58 9.33
C SER A 9 26.52 -12.82 8.19
N GLY A 10 27.17 -12.66 7.03
CA GLY A 10 26.62 -11.88 5.92
C GLY A 10 25.42 -12.56 5.24
N SER A 11 25.53 -13.87 4.97
CA SER A 11 24.45 -14.63 4.32
C SER A 11 23.23 -14.79 5.23
N SER A 12 23.42 -15.03 6.52
CA SER A 12 22.32 -15.16 7.48
C SER A 12 21.57 -13.84 7.68
N GLN A 13 22.28 -12.72 7.73
CA GLN A 13 21.68 -11.40 7.87
C GLN A 13 20.81 -11.05 6.64
N SER A 14 21.29 -11.31 5.42
CA SER A 14 20.49 -11.10 4.21
C SER A 14 19.21 -11.95 4.21
N THR A 15 19.29 -13.24 4.57
CA THR A 15 18.08 -14.10 4.61
C THR A 15 17.05 -13.65 5.64
N LEU A 16 17.49 -13.08 6.78
CA LEU A 16 16.59 -12.53 7.79
C LEU A 16 15.90 -11.26 7.29
N ILE A 17 16.63 -10.39 6.59
CA ILE A 17 16.09 -9.17 5.99
C ILE A 17 15.11 -9.52 4.86
N ASP A 18 15.43 -10.49 4.00
CA ASP A 18 14.50 -10.98 2.97
C ASP A 18 13.21 -11.52 3.60
N GLY A 19 13.32 -12.25 4.72
CA GLY A 19 12.19 -12.71 5.52
C GLY A 19 11.37 -11.56 6.11
N ASP A 20 12.02 -10.54 6.66
CA ASP A 20 11.37 -9.35 7.23
C ASP A 20 10.65 -8.53 6.17
N ILE A 21 11.25 -8.32 4.99
CA ILE A 21 10.63 -7.63 3.86
C ILE A 21 9.41 -8.41 3.36
N ALA A 22 9.53 -9.73 3.19
CA ALA A 22 8.41 -10.58 2.78
C ALA A 22 7.28 -10.57 3.83
N HIS A 23 7.64 -10.57 5.11
CA HIS A 23 6.70 -10.49 6.22
C HIS A 23 5.98 -9.14 6.24
N ILE A 24 6.71 -8.03 6.16
CA ILE A 24 6.15 -6.67 6.06
C ILE A 24 5.20 -6.57 4.87
N GLY A 25 5.59 -7.06 3.69
CA GLY A 25 4.75 -7.03 2.50
C GLY A 25 3.44 -7.80 2.66
N ARG A 26 3.48 -8.98 3.32
CA ARG A 26 2.27 -9.77 3.61
C ARG A 26 1.38 -9.09 4.65
N VAL A 27 1.94 -8.64 5.78
CA VAL A 27 1.18 -7.97 6.84
C VAL A 27 0.58 -6.66 6.35
N MET A 28 1.31 -5.89 5.54
CA MET A 28 0.82 -4.69 4.88
C MET A 28 -0.42 -5.02 4.04
N ARG A 29 -0.32 -5.96 3.10
CA ARG A 29 -1.46 -6.33 2.24
C ARG A 29 -2.66 -6.84 3.05
N THR A 30 -2.44 -7.67 4.07
CA THR A 30 -3.51 -8.16 4.95
C THR A 30 -4.15 -7.02 5.77
N SER A 31 -3.35 -6.04 6.21
CA SER A 31 -3.84 -4.87 6.96
C SER A 31 -4.65 -3.92 6.07
N LEU A 32 -4.20 -3.70 4.82
CA LEU A 32 -4.90 -2.85 3.85
C LEU A 32 -6.23 -3.49 3.38
N HIS A 33 -6.27 -4.81 3.23
CA HIS A 33 -7.49 -5.53 2.82
C HIS A 33 -8.50 -5.71 3.97
N GLY A 34 -8.10 -5.47 5.21
CA GLY A 34 -9.02 -5.27 6.34
C GLY A 34 -9.96 -6.45 6.62
N ASP A 35 -9.45 -7.68 6.57
CA ASP A 35 -10.31 -8.88 6.61
C ASP A 35 -11.14 -9.02 7.91
N LEU A 36 -10.71 -8.46 9.06
CA LEU A 36 -11.41 -8.71 10.34
C LEU A 36 -11.55 -7.54 11.34
N ALA A 37 -10.96 -6.36 11.11
CA ALA A 37 -11.09 -5.23 12.08
C ALA A 37 -10.89 -3.81 11.48
N GLY A 38 -10.98 -3.65 10.16
CA GLY A 38 -10.61 -2.41 9.46
C GLY A 38 -9.08 -2.21 9.38
N PRO A 39 -8.60 -1.18 8.65
CA PRO A 39 -7.18 -0.88 8.54
C PRO A 39 -6.65 -0.39 9.90
N ILE A 40 -6.11 -1.32 10.68
CA ILE A 40 -5.51 -1.04 12.00
C ILE A 40 -4.39 0.01 11.89
N LEU A 41 -3.73 0.06 10.73
CA LEU A 41 -2.64 1.00 10.43
C LEU A 41 -2.88 1.67 9.08
N PRO A 42 -2.81 3.01 9.00
CA PRO A 42 -2.96 3.73 7.74
C PRO A 42 -1.78 3.47 6.79
N PRO A 43 -1.96 3.62 5.47
CA PRO A 43 -0.89 3.46 4.47
C PRO A 43 0.35 4.33 4.78
N THR A 44 0.13 5.53 5.32
CA THR A 44 1.18 6.45 5.73
C THR A 44 2.15 5.89 6.78
N TYR A 45 1.69 4.97 7.64
CA TYR A 45 2.54 4.28 8.60
C TYR A 45 3.48 3.29 7.90
N TRP A 46 2.95 2.50 6.96
CA TRP A 46 3.74 1.52 6.20
C TRP A 46 4.81 2.19 5.35
N ARG A 47 4.50 3.33 4.73
CA ARG A 47 5.48 4.16 4.00
C ARG A 47 6.65 4.56 4.90
N LYS A 48 6.37 5.08 6.10
CA LYS A 48 7.43 5.44 7.07
C LYS A 48 8.27 4.24 7.48
N ARG A 49 7.64 3.07 7.66
CA ARG A 49 8.34 1.84 8.06
C ARG A 49 9.24 1.29 6.97
N LEU A 50 8.79 1.32 5.71
CA LEU A 50 9.62 0.95 4.55
C LEU A 50 10.80 1.91 4.37
N HIS A 51 10.59 3.22 4.55
CA HIS A 51 11.67 4.20 4.50
C HIS A 51 12.70 4.02 5.64
N ALA A 52 12.24 3.69 6.84
CA ALA A 52 13.15 3.37 7.95
C ALA A 52 13.97 2.09 7.66
N LEU A 53 13.40 1.14 6.93
CA LEU A 53 14.11 -0.06 6.50
C LEU A 53 15.18 0.27 5.44
N LEU A 54 14.88 1.18 4.50
CA LEU A 54 15.87 1.73 3.56
C LEU A 54 17.02 2.46 4.28
N ASP A 55 16.72 3.18 5.36
CA ASP A 55 17.70 3.94 6.15
C ASP A 55 18.72 3.05 6.88
N THR A 56 18.41 1.76 7.09
CA THR A 56 19.36 0.82 7.72
C THR A 56 20.61 0.51 6.88
N GLY A 57 20.62 0.85 5.58
CA GLY A 57 21.81 0.88 4.73
C GLY A 57 22.45 -0.46 4.36
N HIS A 58 21.93 -1.60 4.84
CA HIS A 58 22.46 -2.95 4.58
C HIS A 58 21.64 -3.75 3.54
N LEU A 59 20.85 -3.06 2.73
CA LEU A 59 19.97 -3.73 1.78
C LEU A 59 20.70 -4.10 0.48
N SER A 60 20.54 -5.35 0.08
CA SER A 60 20.96 -5.83 -1.24
C SER A 60 20.07 -5.23 -2.34
N HIS A 61 20.56 -5.18 -3.57
CA HIS A 61 19.80 -4.71 -4.73
C HIS A 61 18.46 -5.44 -4.91
N ALA A 62 18.41 -6.75 -4.65
CA ALA A 62 17.17 -7.52 -4.71
C ALA A 62 16.15 -7.10 -3.63
N GLN A 63 16.66 -6.76 -2.44
CA GLN A 63 15.84 -6.29 -1.31
C GLN A 63 15.30 -4.89 -1.59
N LEU A 64 16.12 -4.00 -2.17
CA LEU A 64 15.68 -2.68 -2.63
C LEU A 64 14.57 -2.80 -3.68
N CYS A 65 14.76 -3.61 -4.74
CA CYS A 65 13.71 -3.84 -5.74
C CYS A 65 12.40 -4.36 -5.13
N THR A 66 12.49 -5.18 -4.08
CA THR A 66 11.31 -5.69 -3.37
C THR A 66 10.62 -4.58 -2.59
N VAL A 67 11.38 -3.74 -1.87
CA VAL A 67 10.87 -2.58 -1.13
C VAL A 67 10.23 -1.56 -2.08
N ASP A 68 10.87 -1.24 -3.21
CA ASP A 68 10.32 -0.36 -4.26
C ASP A 68 9.00 -0.90 -4.81
N SER A 69 8.92 -2.21 -5.07
CA SER A 69 7.70 -2.87 -5.53
C SER A 69 6.56 -2.81 -4.48
N LEU A 70 6.90 -2.84 -3.19
CA LEU A 70 5.94 -2.68 -2.10
C LEU A 70 5.46 -1.23 -1.96
N LEU A 71 6.37 -0.25 -2.09
CA LEU A 71 6.03 1.17 -2.09
C LEU A 71 5.11 1.52 -3.26
N LEU A 72 5.39 0.98 -4.46
CA LEU A 72 4.52 1.16 -5.61
C LEU A 72 3.13 0.58 -5.30
N GLN A 73 3.04 -0.66 -4.80
CA GLN A 73 1.76 -1.29 -4.42
C GLN A 73 0.94 -0.46 -3.42
N LEU A 74 1.62 0.20 -2.48
CA LEU A 74 0.99 1.07 -1.50
C LEU A 74 0.44 2.34 -2.16
N ASP A 75 1.21 2.96 -3.06
CA ASP A 75 0.81 4.16 -3.79
C ASP A 75 -0.40 3.90 -4.68
N GLN A 76 -0.43 2.80 -5.44
CA GLN A 76 -1.62 2.42 -6.23
C GLN A 76 -2.84 2.18 -5.33
N PHE A 77 -2.68 1.64 -4.12
CA PHE A 77 -3.80 1.46 -3.21
C PHE A 77 -4.34 2.81 -2.71
N GLU A 78 -3.47 3.77 -2.38
CA GLU A 78 -3.87 5.14 -2.01
C GLU A 78 -4.45 5.92 -3.21
N ALA A 79 -3.94 5.67 -4.41
CA ALA A 79 -4.36 6.31 -5.65
C ALA A 79 -5.65 5.72 -6.22
N GLN A 80 -6.11 4.54 -5.75
CA GLN A 80 -7.45 4.06 -6.08
C GLN A 80 -8.45 5.04 -5.47
N PRO A 81 -9.14 5.87 -6.30
CA PRO A 81 -10.11 6.80 -5.77
C PRO A 81 -11.20 5.94 -5.14
N ALA A 82 -11.43 6.13 -3.84
CA ALA A 82 -12.71 5.80 -3.26
C ALA A 82 -13.75 6.49 -4.16
N TRP A 83 -14.45 5.69 -4.94
CA TRP A 83 -15.51 6.09 -5.86
C TRP A 83 -16.57 6.96 -5.15
N ASP A 84 -16.58 6.95 -3.81
CA ASP A 84 -17.28 7.86 -2.91
C ASP A 84 -16.98 9.36 -3.10
N THR A 85 -15.79 9.75 -3.58
CA THR A 85 -15.46 11.20 -3.71
C THR A 85 -15.94 11.80 -5.04
N LEU A 86 -16.27 10.98 -6.04
CA LEU A 86 -16.75 11.47 -7.35
C LEU A 86 -18.28 11.63 -7.42
N ALA A 87 -19.01 11.35 -6.34
CA ALA A 87 -20.47 11.29 -6.32
C ALA A 87 -21.18 12.64 -5.98
N PRO A 88 -20.84 13.74 -6.66
CA PRO A 88 -21.96 14.55 -7.18
C PRO A 88 -21.83 15.01 -8.63
N ALA A 89 -20.64 14.93 -9.25
CA ALA A 89 -20.44 15.54 -10.57
C ALA A 89 -21.04 14.70 -11.72
N THR A 90 -21.01 13.37 -11.63
CA THR A 90 -21.57 12.49 -12.67
C THR A 90 -23.10 12.45 -12.65
N ALA A 91 -23.72 12.67 -11.49
CA ALA A 91 -25.18 12.72 -11.35
C ALA A 91 -25.78 13.98 -12.01
N ALA A 92 -25.03 15.09 -12.06
CA ALA A 92 -25.48 16.33 -12.71
C ALA A 92 -25.47 16.25 -14.25
N LEU A 93 -24.71 15.34 -14.84
CA LEU A 93 -24.61 15.18 -16.30
C LEU A 93 -25.72 14.31 -16.90
N TYR A 94 -26.55 13.68 -16.06
CA TYR A 94 -27.67 12.84 -16.47
C TYR A 94 -29.02 13.38 -15.95
N ALA A 95 -29.24 14.69 -16.04
CA ALA A 95 -30.59 15.24 -15.97
C ALA A 95 -31.18 15.22 -17.39
N PRO A 96 -32.11 14.29 -17.73
CA PRO A 96 -32.78 14.36 -19.02
C PRO A 96 -33.67 15.61 -19.06
N PRO A 97 -33.66 16.41 -20.14
CA PRO A 97 -34.60 17.50 -20.31
C PRO A 97 -35.95 16.92 -20.76
N TYR A 98 -36.73 16.35 -19.83
CA TYR A 98 -38.15 16.14 -20.07
C TYR A 98 -38.95 17.29 -19.43
N PRO A 99 -39.55 18.19 -20.21
CA PRO A 99 -40.72 18.90 -19.74
C PRO A 99 -41.92 17.93 -19.79
N ASP A 100 -42.18 17.25 -18.67
CA ASP A 100 -43.55 16.82 -18.36
C ASP A 100 -44.29 18.04 -17.79
N SER A 101 -44.95 18.77 -18.69
CA SER A 101 -46.01 19.71 -18.31
C SER A 101 -47.28 19.30 -19.03
N ALA A 102 -47.79 18.14 -18.65
CA ALA A 102 -49.21 17.92 -18.63
C ALA A 102 -49.81 18.85 -17.57
N SER A 103 -50.26 20.04 -17.98
CA SER A 103 -51.23 20.83 -17.24
C SER A 103 -52.46 21.01 -18.12
N GLY A 104 -53.47 20.17 -17.88
CA GLY A 104 -54.84 20.52 -18.23
C GLY A 104 -55.38 21.53 -17.22
N HIS A 105 -56.28 22.41 -17.64
CA HIS A 105 -57.64 22.57 -17.12
C HIS A 105 -58.29 23.87 -17.63
N HIS A 106 -59.50 23.70 -18.19
CA HIS A 106 -60.56 24.67 -18.54
C HIS A 106 -60.50 25.42 -19.87
#